data_AF-A0A6C0JKI2-F1
#
_entry.id   AF-A0A6C0JKI2-F1
#
_cell.length_a   1.000
_cell.length_b   1.000
_cell.length_c   1.000
_cell.angle_alpha   90.00
_cell.angle_beta   90.00
_cell.angle_gamma   90.00
#
_symmetry.space_group_name_H-M   'P 1'
#
loop_
_entity.id
_entity.type
_entity.pdbx_description
1 polymer ?
#
loop_
_entity_poly.entity_id
_entity_poly.type
_entity_poly.pdbx_seq_one_letter_code
_entity_poly.pdbx_strand_id
1 'polypeptide(L)'
;MASHSLPSRALTLIREYSKPFTRPDWRRIHLMTTFSMYTDLRKKRLWGKKNFWRKLYSIIMYNIEETYWFIQYVYVLKSGIDTYINNHKLSSFEILQIEKLQRDIIQYKKEVIRR
;
A
#
# COMPACT_ATOMS: atom_id res chain seq x y z
N MET A 1 12.09 -42.84 30.05
CA MET A 1 12.06 -41.68 29.13
C MET A 1 10.62 -41.17 29.08
N ALA A 2 10.33 -40.03 29.70
CA ALA A 2 8.98 -39.48 29.75
C ALA A 2 8.66 -38.75 28.44
N SER A 3 7.64 -39.19 27.72
CA SER A 3 7.14 -38.51 26.54
C SER A 3 6.39 -37.24 26.97
N HIS A 4 6.91 -36.07 26.62
CA HIS A 4 6.26 -34.77 26.78
C HIS A 4 5.08 -34.60 25.79
N SER A 5 4.12 -35.52 25.79
CA SER A 5 2.90 -35.34 25.01
C SER A 5 1.99 -34.36 25.75
N LEU A 6 1.76 -33.20 25.15
CA LEU A 6 0.78 -32.24 25.62
C LEU A 6 -0.57 -32.93 25.84
N PRO A 7 -1.24 -32.69 26.98
CA PRO A 7 -2.56 -33.24 27.24
C PRO A 7 -3.50 -32.95 26.08
N SER A 8 -4.35 -33.92 25.72
CA SER A 8 -5.30 -33.82 24.59
C SER A 8 -6.11 -32.51 24.61
N ARG A 9 -6.48 -32.04 25.80
CA ARG A 9 -7.18 -30.77 26.02
C ARG A 9 -6.37 -29.54 25.58
N ALA A 10 -5.04 -29.55 25.78
CA ALA A 10 -4.17 -28.49 25.31
C ALA A 10 -4.07 -28.47 23.78
N LEU A 11 -4.05 -29.63 23.13
CA LEU A 11 -4.07 -29.71 21.66
C LEU A 11 -5.39 -29.19 21.07
N THR A 12 -6.52 -29.46 21.73
CA THR A 12 -7.83 -28.91 21.32
C THR A 12 -7.85 -27.39 21.45
N LEU A 13 -7.40 -26.84 22.58
CA LEU A 13 -7.30 -25.40 22.79
C LEU A 13 -6.38 -24.74 21.76
N ILE A 14 -5.19 -25.31 21.52
CA ILE A 14 -4.27 -24.79 20.48
C ILE A 14 -4.98 -24.80 19.12
N ARG A 15 -5.67 -25.87 18.74
CA ARG A 15 -6.40 -25.95 17.47
C ARG A 15 -7.56 -24.96 17.35
N GLU A 16 -8.23 -24.63 18.45
CA GLU A 16 -9.32 -23.67 18.46
C GLU A 16 -8.81 -22.22 18.39
N TYR A 17 -7.77 -21.89 19.14
CA TYR A 17 -7.19 -20.55 19.18
C TYR A 17 -6.22 -20.25 18.02
N SER A 18 -5.68 -21.27 17.34
CA SER A 18 -4.87 -21.10 16.12
C SER A 18 -5.70 -20.97 14.85
N LYS A 19 -7.01 -21.20 14.91
CA LYS A 19 -7.91 -20.79 13.83
C LYS A 19 -7.96 -19.26 13.86
N PRO A 20 -7.54 -18.56 12.80
CA PRO A 20 -7.67 -17.11 12.76
C PRO A 20 -9.16 -16.77 12.85
N PHE A 21 -9.55 -16.06 13.92
CA PHE A 21 -10.94 -15.69 14.25
C PHE A 21 -11.63 -14.95 13.10
N THR A 22 -10.83 -14.29 12.26
CA THR A 22 -11.18 -13.78 10.96
C THR A 22 -10.22 -14.44 9.97
N ARG A 23 -10.66 -15.37 9.12
CA ARG A 23 -9.89 -15.71 7.90
C ARG A 23 -10.11 -14.55 6.95
N PRO A 24 -9.18 -13.58 6.81
CA PRO A 24 -9.35 -12.57 5.80
C PRO A 24 -9.22 -13.31 4.47
N ASP A 25 -10.22 -13.22 3.60
CA ASP A 25 -10.08 -13.79 2.26
C ASP A 25 -9.01 -12.97 1.53
N TRP A 26 -7.77 -13.42 1.62
CA TRP A 26 -6.59 -12.73 1.11
C TRP A 26 -6.65 -12.51 -0.41
N ARG A 27 -7.54 -13.23 -1.10
CA ARG A 27 -7.86 -13.00 -2.52
C ARG A 27 -8.81 -11.83 -2.73
N ARG A 28 -9.56 -11.43 -1.70
CA ARG A 28 -10.53 -10.32 -1.69
C ARG A 28 -10.07 -9.09 -0.89
N ILE A 29 -9.03 -9.22 -0.07
CA ILE A 29 -8.35 -8.06 0.51
C ILE A 29 -7.82 -7.26 -0.68
N HIS A 30 -8.48 -6.15 -1.00
CA HIS A 30 -7.91 -5.15 -1.88
C HIS A 30 -6.54 -4.84 -1.31
N LEU A 31 -5.49 -5.04 -2.11
CA LEU A 31 -4.13 -4.73 -1.68
C LEU A 31 -4.14 -3.24 -1.32
N MET A 32 -4.17 -2.91 -0.03
CA MET A 32 -4.16 -1.53 0.43
C MET A 32 -2.77 -0.98 0.15
N THR A 33 -2.62 -0.39 -1.02
CA THR A 33 -1.40 0.30 -1.41
C THR A 33 -1.45 1.72 -0.86
N THR A 34 -0.29 2.23 -0.48
CA THR A 34 -0.15 3.59 0.08
C THR A 34 0.84 4.39 -0.75
N PHE A 35 0.72 5.72 -0.68
CA PHE A 35 1.66 6.62 -1.34
C PHE A 35 3.12 6.38 -0.91
N SER A 36 3.35 6.11 0.38
CA SER A 36 4.68 5.77 0.91
C SER A 36 5.25 4.51 0.25
N MET A 37 4.44 3.47 0.07
CA MET A 37 4.86 2.25 -0.61
C MET A 37 5.28 2.53 -2.05
N TYR A 38 4.50 3.34 -2.78
CA TYR A 38 4.84 3.77 -4.12
C TYR A 38 6.17 4.56 -4.17
N THR A 39 6.39 5.49 -3.25
CA THR A 39 7.65 6.26 -3.22
C THR A 39 8.86 5.36 -2.94
N ASP A 40 8.71 4.37 -2.06
CA ASP A 40 9.79 3.43 -1.75
C ASP A 40 10.10 2.51 -2.93
N LEU A 41 9.07 2.07 -3.65
CA LEU A 41 9.21 1.27 -4.86
C LEU A 41 9.88 2.07 -5.98
N ARG A 42 9.52 3.35 -6.16
CA ARG A 42 10.16 4.28 -7.10
C ARG A 42 11.64 4.53 -6.77
N LYS A 43 11.97 4.66 -5.48
CA LYS A 43 13.35 4.88 -5.01
C LYS A 43 14.24 3.65 -5.21
N LYS A 44 13.68 2.44 -5.11
CA LYS A 44 14.41 1.19 -5.30
C LYS A 44 14.78 1.02 -6.78
N ARG A 45 16.05 1.27 -7.13
CA ARG A 45 16.59 0.86 -8.43
C ARG A 45 16.52 -0.67 -8.54
N LEU A 46 15.66 -1.18 -9.40
CA LEU A 46 15.57 -2.62 -9.72
C LEU A 46 16.47 -3.03 -10.90
N TRP A 47 17.32 -2.13 -11.36
CA TRP A 47 18.30 -2.38 -12.41
C TRP A 47 19.24 -3.49 -11.93
N GLY A 48 19.37 -4.56 -12.71
CA GLY A 48 20.19 -5.74 -12.37
C GLY A 48 19.55 -6.81 -11.46
N LYS A 49 18.30 -6.65 -10.97
CA LYS A 49 17.66 -7.70 -10.15
C LYS A 49 17.07 -8.85 -10.98
N LYS A 50 17.12 -10.07 -10.43
CA LYS A 50 16.55 -11.31 -10.99
C LYS A 50 15.12 -11.11 -11.51
N ASN A 51 14.75 -11.82 -12.57
CA ASN A 51 13.45 -11.72 -13.27
C ASN A 51 12.22 -11.75 -12.33
N PHE A 52 12.28 -12.51 -11.24
CA PHE A 52 11.21 -12.57 -10.24
C PHE A 52 10.86 -11.20 -9.64
N TRP A 53 11.87 -10.40 -9.24
CA TRP A 53 11.65 -9.11 -8.59
C TRP A 53 11.08 -8.06 -9.55
N ARG A 54 11.44 -8.16 -10.84
CA ARG A 54 10.85 -7.33 -11.89
C ARG A 54 9.37 -7.65 -12.06
N LYS A 55 9.02 -8.94 -12.14
CA LYS A 55 7.62 -9.37 -12.27
C LYS A 55 6.79 -8.94 -11.06
N LEU A 56 7.32 -9.13 -9.85
CA LEU A 56 6.65 -8.70 -8.62
C LEU A 56 6.45 -7.17 -8.58
N TYR A 57 7.48 -6.40 -8.96
CA TYR A 57 7.36 -4.95 -9.06
C TYR A 57 6.28 -4.53 -10.04
N SER A 58 6.25 -5.12 -11.25
CA SER A 58 5.22 -4.81 -12.25
C SER A 58 3.82 -5.11 -11.73
N ILE A 59 3.61 -6.23 -11.04
CA ILE A 59 2.30 -6.57 -10.44
C ILE A 59 1.92 -5.52 -9.38
N ILE A 60 2.84 -5.16 -8.49
CA ILE A 60 2.55 -4.19 -7.43
C ILE A 60 2.26 -2.81 -8.02
N MET A 61 3.04 -2.37 -9.01
CA MET A 61 2.83 -1.09 -9.69
C MET A 61 1.49 -1.06 -10.43
N TYR A 62 1.13 -2.14 -11.11
CA TYR A 62 -0.18 -2.28 -11.75
C TYR A 62 -1.33 -2.10 -10.74
N ASN A 63 -1.24 -2.77 -9.59
CA ASN A 63 -2.25 -2.63 -8.54
C ASN A 63 -2.27 -1.22 -7.94
N ILE A 64 -1.11 -0.54 -7.84
CA ILE A 64 -1.03 0.85 -7.40
C ILE A 64 -1.74 1.76 -8.41
N GLU A 65 -1.50 1.57 -9.70
CA GLU A 65 -2.04 2.42 -10.77
C GLU A 65 -3.56 2.38 -10.86
N GLU A 66 -4.19 1.26 -10.48
CA GLU A 66 -5.65 1.13 -10.42
C GLU A 66 -6.27 1.76 -9.15
N THR A 67 -5.47 2.21 -8.18
CA THR A 67 -6.03 2.81 -6.97
C THR A 67 -6.50 4.25 -7.16
N TYR A 68 -7.58 4.60 -6.47
CA TYR A 68 -8.15 5.95 -6.50
C TYR A 68 -7.12 7.02 -6.12
N TRP A 69 -6.35 6.82 -5.05
CA TRP A 69 -5.35 7.80 -4.62
C TRP A 69 -4.27 8.03 -5.68
N PHE A 70 -3.91 7.01 -6.48
CA PHE A 70 -2.91 7.16 -7.53
C PHE A 70 -3.46 7.96 -8.71
N ILE A 71 -4.72 7.72 -9.10
CA ILE A 71 -5.41 8.50 -10.12
C ILE A 71 -5.46 9.98 -9.71
N GLN A 72 -5.84 10.24 -8.45
CA GLN A 72 -5.82 11.60 -7.88
C GLN A 72 -4.43 12.22 -7.92
N TYR A 73 -3.40 11.47 -7.50
CA TYR A 73 -2.01 11.90 -7.56
C TYR A 73 -1.59 12.32 -8.97
N VAL A 74 -1.89 11.49 -9.99
CA VAL A 74 -1.57 11.78 -11.39
C VAL A 74 -2.30 13.03 -11.88
N TYR A 75 -3.57 13.20 -11.51
CA TYR A 75 -4.34 14.38 -11.88
C TYR A 75 -3.75 15.65 -11.25
N VAL A 76 -3.52 15.63 -9.94
CA VAL A 76 -2.93 16.77 -9.21
C VAL A 76 -1.55 17.12 -9.76
N LEU A 77 -0.75 16.12 -10.15
CA LEU A 77 0.54 16.37 -10.81
C LEU A 77 0.42 17.07 -12.16
N LYS A 78 -0.61 16.76 -12.95
CA LYS A 78 -0.80 17.32 -14.30
C LYS A 78 -1.49 18.69 -14.29
N SER A 79 -2.49 18.85 -13.43
CA SER A 79 -3.42 19.98 -13.48
C SER A 79 -3.31 20.92 -12.27
N GLY A 80 -2.58 20.52 -11.23
CA GLY A 80 -2.54 21.22 -9.94
C GLY A 80 -3.69 20.85 -9.02
N ILE A 81 -3.53 21.14 -7.73
CA ILE A 81 -4.53 20.80 -6.70
C ILE A 81 -5.80 21.65 -6.84
N ASP A 82 -5.66 22.95 -7.12
CA ASP A 82 -6.79 23.87 -7.19
C ASP A 82 -7.77 23.49 -8.31
N THR A 83 -7.21 23.15 -9.48
CA THR A 83 -7.98 22.65 -10.62
C THR A 83 -8.71 21.35 -10.28
N TYR A 84 -8.07 20.44 -9.54
CA TYR A 84 -8.69 19.19 -9.12
C TYR A 84 -9.85 19.43 -8.14
N ILE A 85 -9.67 20.30 -7.15
CA ILE A 85 -10.73 20.67 -6.18
C ILE A 85 -11.92 21.29 -6.91
N ASN A 86 -11.67 22.25 -7.81
CA ASN A 86 -12.72 22.96 -8.54
C ASN A 86 -13.54 22.02 -9.45
N ASN A 87 -12.87 21.06 -10.11
CA ASN A 87 -13.54 20.14 -11.04
C ASN A 87 -14.33 19.02 -10.34
N HIS A 88 -13.90 18.60 -9.15
CA HIS A 88 -14.51 17.47 -8.45
C HIS A 88 -15.47 17.86 -7.31
N LYS A 89 -15.65 19.17 -7.03
CA LYS A 89 -16.57 19.69 -5.98
C LYS A 89 -16.44 18.94 -4.65
N LEU A 90 -15.21 18.79 -4.20
CA LEU A 90 -14.85 17.92 -3.09
C LEU A 90 -15.36 18.45 -1.75
N SER A 91 -15.65 17.53 -0.84
CA SER A 91 -15.94 17.85 0.56
C SER A 91 -14.67 18.32 1.30
N SER A 92 -14.85 19.06 2.40
CA SER A 92 -13.73 19.54 3.23
C SER A 92 -12.81 18.41 3.71
N PHE A 93 -13.36 17.22 3.95
CA PHE A 93 -12.57 16.04 4.33
C PHE A 93 -11.69 15.52 3.19
N GLU A 94 -12.21 15.47 1.97
CA GLU A 94 -11.45 15.01 0.80
C GLU A 94 -10.34 16.00 0.44
N ILE A 95 -10.61 17.31 0.58
CA ILE A 95 -9.60 18.37 0.40
C ILE A 95 -8.41 18.13 1.35
N LEU A 96 -8.66 17.86 2.63
CA LEU A 96 -7.60 17.57 3.61
C LEU A 96 -6.75 16.34 3.23
N GLN A 97 -7.36 15.29 2.67
CA GLN A 97 -6.63 14.10 2.22
C GLN A 97 -5.71 14.43 1.03
N ILE A 98 -6.18 15.27 0.10
CA ILE A 98 -5.41 15.65 -1.08
C ILE A 98 -4.30 16.64 -0.72
N GLU A 99 -4.54 17.57 0.20
CA GLU A 99 -3.49 18.43 0.73
C GLU A 99 -2.39 17.62 1.44
N LYS A 100 -2.79 16.58 2.19
CA LYS A 100 -1.83 15.64 2.79
C LYS A 100 -1.02 14.95 1.70
N LEU A 101 -1.67 14.41 0.68
CA LEU A 101 -1.01 13.81 -0.47
C LEU A 101 -0.04 14.81 -1.13
N GLN A 102 -0.45 16.07 -1.33
CA GLN A 102 0.40 17.12 -1.92
C GLN A 102 1.64 17.39 -1.06
N ARG A 103 1.51 17.47 0.26
CA ARG A 103 2.66 17.61 1.17
C ARG A 103 3.64 16.45 1.01
N ASP A 104 3.13 15.22 0.94
CA ASP A 104 3.96 14.03 0.75
C ASP A 104 4.69 14.05 -0.61
N ILE A 105 4.04 14.54 -1.68
CA ILE A 105 4.66 14.73 -3.00
C ILE A 105 5.79 15.76 -2.94
N ILE A 106 5.55 16.91 -2.28
CA ILE A 106 6.56 17.98 -2.16
C ILE A 106 7.78 17.46 -1.39
N GLN A 107 7.55 16.72 -0.31
CA GLN A 107 8.61 16.10 0.47
C GLN A 107 9.41 15.11 -0.37
N TYR A 108 8.74 14.22 -1.12
CA TYR A 108 9.40 13.31 -2.04
C TYR A 108 10.27 14.03 -3.08
N LYS A 109 9.75 15.10 -3.71
CA LYS A 109 10.52 15.88 -4.70
C LYS A 109 11.78 16.50 -4.08
N LYS A 110 11.69 17.04 -2.85
CA LYS A 110 12.86 17.58 -2.13
C LYS A 110 13.92 16.52 -1.89
N GLU A 111 13.54 15.30 -1.54
CA GLU A 111 14.47 14.18 -1.31
C GLU A 111 15.14 13.68 -2.58
N VAL A 112 14.43 13.73 -3.73
CA VAL A 112 14.99 13.35 -5.03
C VAL A 112 15.97 14.40 -5.55
N ILE A 113 15.67 15.70 -5.39
CA ILE A 113 16.54 16.81 -5.87
C ILE A 113 17.83 16.95 -5.05
N ARG A 114 17.83 16.53 -3.77
CA ARG A 114 19.01 16.56 -2.89
C ARG A 114 20.03 15.44 -3.14
N ARG A 115 19.80 14.55 -4.10
CA ARG A 115 20.70 13.44 -4.47
C ARG A 115 21.28 13.65 -5.85
#